data_AF-A0A970LPZ7-F1
#
_entry.id   AF-A0A970LPZ7-F1
#
_cell.length_a   1.000
_cell.length_b   1.000
_cell.length_c   1.000
_cell.angle_alpha   90.00
_cell.angle_beta   90.00
_cell.angle_gamma   90.00
#
_symmetry.space_group_name_H-M   'P 1'
#
loop_
_entity.id
_entity.type
_entity.pdbx_description
1 polymer ?
#
loop_
_entity_poly.entity_id
_entity_poly.type
_entity_poly.pdbx_seq_one_letter_code
_entity_poly.pdbx_strand_id
1 'polypeptide(L)'
;ENRQMVEESLRQVLDLKPENITLHVFSRKRASRYDKEQDSFPLPEAELVREMHAAAVAMLEAHGYQPYYLYRQRQILGGLENIGYALPGCECVYNIAMIEERHHILGLGGGATSKFIYPDFSLQNVSTPKDVRMYLERRTALVQRRAEELKNALNR
;
A
#
# COMPACT_ATOMS: atom_id res chain seq x y z
N GLU A 1 -3.56 -9.60 -19.19
CA GLU A 1 -2.85 -10.77 -18.62
C GLU A 1 -3.84 -11.92 -18.48
N ASN A 2 -3.32 -13.15 -18.41
CA ASN A 2 -4.11 -14.36 -18.13
C ASN A 2 -3.39 -15.19 -17.05
N ARG A 3 -4.03 -16.27 -16.60
CA ARG A 3 -3.51 -17.15 -15.55
C ARG A 3 -2.10 -17.67 -15.82
N GLN A 4 -1.83 -18.18 -17.01
CA GLN A 4 -0.53 -18.75 -17.36
C GLN A 4 0.59 -17.70 -17.30
N MET A 5 0.30 -16.46 -17.74
CA MET A 5 1.26 -15.36 -17.66
C MET A 5 1.60 -14.99 -16.20
N VAL A 6 0.60 -15.00 -15.32
CA VAL A 6 0.80 -14.71 -13.89
C VAL A 6 1.61 -15.82 -13.21
N GLU A 7 1.29 -17.09 -13.47
CA GLU A 7 2.03 -18.24 -12.93
C GLU A 7 3.50 -18.23 -13.41
N GLU A 8 3.75 -17.93 -14.68
CA GLU A 8 5.12 -17.85 -15.23
C GLU A 8 5.92 -16.70 -14.62
N SER A 9 5.31 -15.50 -14.53
CA SER A 9 5.93 -14.34 -13.89
C SER A 9 6.27 -14.61 -12.43
N LEU A 10 5.33 -15.18 -11.68
CA LEU A 10 5.54 -15.48 -10.27
C LEU A 10 6.59 -16.60 -10.07
N ARG A 11 6.71 -17.57 -10.99
CA ARG A 11 7.78 -18.57 -10.94
C ARG A 11 9.16 -17.90 -11.03
N GLN A 12 9.34 -16.98 -11.97
CA GLN A 12 10.59 -16.23 -12.11
C GLN A 12 10.90 -15.38 -10.86
N VAL A 13 9.88 -14.80 -10.23
CA VAL A 13 10.05 -14.07 -8.97
C VAL A 13 10.47 -15.02 -7.84
N LEU A 14 9.86 -16.21 -7.74
CA LEU A 14 10.21 -17.21 -6.73
C LEU A 14 11.64 -17.73 -6.89
N ASP A 15 12.15 -17.84 -8.12
CA ASP A 15 13.54 -18.23 -8.39
C ASP A 15 14.57 -17.23 -7.82
N LEU A 16 14.18 -15.96 -7.65
CA LEU A 16 15.00 -14.95 -6.97
C LEU A 16 15.03 -15.13 -5.43
N LYS A 17 14.22 -16.04 -4.89
CA LYS A 17 14.10 -16.35 -3.46
C LYS A 17 13.91 -15.12 -2.56
N PRO A 18 12.91 -14.26 -2.86
CA PRO A 18 12.65 -13.10 -2.03
C PRO A 18 12.13 -13.52 -0.64
N GLU A 19 12.44 -12.74 0.38
CA GLU A 19 11.91 -12.95 1.73
C GLU A 19 10.42 -12.58 1.83
N ASN A 20 9.96 -11.64 0.99
CA ASN A 20 8.59 -11.17 0.92
C ASN A 20 8.17 -10.80 -0.52
N ILE A 21 6.90 -11.03 -0.84
CA ILE A 21 6.26 -10.75 -2.12
C ILE A 21 4.91 -10.08 -1.85
N THR A 22 4.53 -9.06 -2.61
CA THR A 22 3.19 -8.47 -2.53
C THR A 22 2.43 -8.73 -3.82
N LEU A 23 1.27 -9.36 -3.71
CA LEU A 23 0.33 -9.50 -4.81
C LEU A 23 -0.52 -8.24 -4.90
N HIS A 24 -0.37 -7.50 -5.99
CA HIS A 24 -1.18 -6.34 -6.29
C HIS A 24 -2.20 -6.66 -7.38
N VAL A 25 -3.47 -6.47 -7.08
CA VAL A 25 -4.53 -6.48 -8.08
C VAL A 25 -4.68 -5.08 -8.64
N PHE A 26 -4.77 -4.99 -9.96
CA PHE A 26 -4.86 -3.72 -10.65
C PHE A 26 -6.03 -2.86 -10.14
N SER A 27 -5.73 -1.60 -9.80
CA SER A 27 -6.69 -0.59 -9.36
C SER A 27 -6.66 0.58 -10.32
N ARG A 28 -7.81 0.89 -10.92
CA ARG A 28 -7.93 1.99 -11.88
C ARG A 28 -7.73 3.34 -11.18
N LYS A 29 -6.74 4.11 -11.63
CA LYS A 29 -6.49 5.47 -11.15
C LYS A 29 -7.16 6.48 -12.06
N ARG A 30 -8.00 7.34 -11.49
CA ARG A 30 -8.65 8.46 -12.20
C ARG A 30 -7.59 9.34 -12.86
N ALA A 31 -7.83 9.74 -14.10
CA ALA A 31 -6.94 10.52 -14.97
C ALA A 31 -5.65 9.81 -15.43
N SER A 32 -5.47 8.52 -15.13
CA SER A 32 -4.41 7.71 -15.74
C SER A 32 -4.70 7.47 -17.23
N ARG A 33 -3.68 7.03 -17.97
CA ARG A 33 -3.85 6.64 -19.37
C ARG A 33 -4.90 5.51 -19.52
N TYR A 34 -4.91 4.55 -18.61
CA TYR A 34 -5.91 3.47 -18.54
C TYR A 34 -7.34 3.96 -18.26
N ASP A 35 -7.49 5.14 -17.67
CA ASP A 35 -8.79 5.77 -17.46
C ASP A 35 -9.26 6.54 -18.70
N LYS A 36 -8.31 7.18 -19.41
CA LYS A 36 -8.57 8.03 -20.58
C LYS A 36 -8.73 7.26 -21.89
N GLU A 37 -8.04 6.13 -22.04
CA GLU A 37 -7.96 5.34 -23.28
C GLU A 37 -8.54 3.93 -23.06
N GLN A 38 -9.75 3.83 -22.51
CA GLN A 38 -10.31 2.54 -22.06
C GLN A 38 -10.40 1.50 -23.18
N ASP A 39 -10.79 1.92 -24.38
CA ASP A 39 -10.93 1.06 -25.54
C ASP A 39 -9.59 0.50 -26.03
N SER A 40 -8.49 1.20 -25.73
CA SER A 40 -7.12 0.76 -26.07
C SER A 40 -6.52 -0.19 -25.03
N PHE A 41 -7.14 -0.30 -23.85
CA PHE A 41 -6.66 -1.12 -22.74
C PHE A 41 -7.80 -1.97 -22.15
N PRO A 42 -8.27 -2.99 -22.89
CA PRO A 42 -9.27 -3.90 -22.36
C PRO A 42 -8.71 -4.59 -21.11
N LEU A 43 -9.46 -4.46 -20.01
CA LEU A 43 -9.13 -5.13 -18.76
C LEU A 43 -9.79 -6.50 -18.72
N PRO A 44 -9.14 -7.50 -18.09
CA PRO A 44 -9.74 -8.81 -17.90
C PRO A 44 -11.02 -8.70 -17.07
N GLU A 45 -11.97 -9.58 -17.38
CA GLU A 45 -13.20 -9.73 -16.61
C GLU A 45 -12.91 -10.13 -15.16
N ALA A 46 -13.83 -9.76 -14.26
CA ALA A 46 -13.68 -9.97 -12.83
C ALA A 46 -13.41 -11.44 -12.44
N GLU A 47 -14.02 -12.39 -13.15
CA GLU A 47 -13.82 -13.82 -12.89
C GLU A 47 -12.40 -14.26 -13.24
N LEU A 48 -11.90 -13.88 -14.41
CA LEU A 48 -10.53 -14.19 -14.82
C LEU A 48 -9.52 -13.56 -13.85
N VAL A 49 -9.80 -12.35 -13.32
CA VAL A 49 -8.95 -11.72 -12.29
C VAL A 49 -8.93 -12.55 -11.00
N ARG A 50 -10.07 -13.10 -10.57
CA ARG A 50 -10.15 -13.99 -9.40
C ARG A 50 -9.39 -15.29 -9.63
N GLU A 51 -9.51 -15.90 -10.80
CA GLU A 51 -8.78 -17.12 -11.16
C GLU A 51 -7.26 -16.89 -11.14
N MET A 52 -6.79 -15.80 -11.75
CA MET A 52 -5.38 -15.41 -11.73
C MET A 52 -4.86 -15.22 -10.31
N HIS A 53 -5.62 -14.51 -9.48
CA HIS A 53 -5.26 -14.27 -8.08
C HIS A 53 -5.19 -15.58 -7.28
N ALA A 54 -6.20 -16.45 -7.41
CA ALA A 54 -6.24 -17.74 -6.72
C ALA A 54 -5.04 -18.64 -7.11
N ALA A 55 -4.67 -18.66 -8.39
CA ALA A 55 -3.49 -19.39 -8.85
C ALA A 55 -2.19 -18.86 -8.23
N ALA A 56 -2.03 -17.54 -8.16
CA ALA A 56 -0.86 -16.92 -7.52
C ALA A 56 -0.79 -17.25 -6.02
N VAL A 57 -1.91 -17.16 -5.31
CA VAL A 57 -2.00 -17.51 -3.87
C VAL A 57 -1.61 -18.96 -3.64
N ALA A 58 -2.20 -19.90 -4.37
CA ALA A 58 -1.89 -21.33 -4.23
C ALA A 58 -0.39 -21.62 -4.46
N MET A 59 0.24 -20.91 -5.41
CA MET A 59 1.66 -21.09 -5.67
C MET A 59 2.53 -20.50 -4.54
N LEU A 60 2.19 -19.33 -3.99
CA LEU A 60 2.89 -18.76 -2.84
C LEU A 60 2.81 -19.66 -1.60
N GLU A 61 1.62 -20.17 -1.29
CA GLU A 61 1.40 -21.09 -0.16
C GLU A 61 2.20 -22.39 -0.33
N ALA A 62 2.22 -22.96 -1.55
CA ALA A 62 3.02 -24.14 -1.86
C ALA A 62 4.54 -23.93 -1.67
N HIS A 63 5.01 -22.68 -1.76
CA HIS A 63 6.41 -22.31 -1.51
C HIS A 63 6.66 -21.80 -0.08
N GLY A 64 5.67 -21.94 0.81
CA GLY A 64 5.81 -21.65 2.24
C GLY A 64 5.63 -20.18 2.63
N TYR A 65 5.17 -19.32 1.70
CA TYR A 65 4.87 -17.94 2.05
C TYR A 65 3.51 -17.84 2.74
N GLN A 66 3.42 -16.99 3.76
CA GLN A 66 2.21 -16.74 4.54
C GLN A 66 1.75 -15.29 4.38
N PRO A 67 0.43 -15.03 4.25
CA PRO A 67 -0.09 -13.67 4.19
C PRO A 67 0.12 -12.98 5.54
N TYR A 68 0.65 -11.75 5.54
CA TYR A 68 0.95 -11.01 6.77
C TYR A 68 0.39 -9.58 6.82
N TYR A 69 0.00 -9.00 5.67
CA TYR A 69 -0.77 -7.76 5.64
C TYR A 69 -1.65 -7.69 4.41
N LEU A 70 -2.71 -6.88 4.50
CA LEU A 70 -3.59 -6.59 3.38
C LEU A 70 -4.00 -5.13 3.38
N TYR A 71 -4.31 -4.60 2.20
CA TYR A 71 -4.99 -3.33 2.07
C TYR A 71 -5.81 -3.31 0.79
N ARG A 72 -6.84 -2.45 0.76
CA ARG A 72 -7.75 -2.35 -0.37
C ARG A 72 -7.62 -1.00 -1.06
N GLN A 73 -7.50 -1.02 -2.38
CA GLN A 73 -7.55 0.18 -3.19
C GLN A 73 -8.95 0.42 -3.75
N ARG A 74 -9.35 1.68 -3.86
CA ARG A 74 -10.59 2.07 -4.53
C ARG A 74 -10.52 1.66 -6.01
N GLN A 75 -11.61 1.15 -6.58
CA GLN A 75 -11.68 0.70 -7.99
C GLN A 75 -10.69 -0.44 -8.33
N ILE A 76 -10.46 -1.34 -7.39
CA ILE A 76 -9.70 -2.59 -7.60
C ILE A 76 -10.53 -3.59 -8.40
N LEU A 77 -9.92 -4.24 -9.39
CA LEU A 77 -10.59 -5.24 -10.21
C LEU A 77 -10.98 -6.47 -9.39
N GLY A 78 -12.08 -7.14 -9.79
CA GLY A 78 -12.54 -8.37 -9.14
C GLY A 78 -13.06 -8.21 -7.71
N GLY A 79 -13.02 -6.99 -7.14
CA GLY A 79 -13.38 -6.72 -5.76
C GLY A 79 -12.33 -7.16 -4.73
N LEU A 80 -11.15 -7.59 -5.18
CA LEU A 80 -10.08 -8.19 -4.39
C LEU A 80 -9.29 -7.18 -3.53
N GLU A 81 -8.26 -7.69 -2.86
CA GLU A 81 -7.32 -6.96 -2.02
C GLU A 81 -5.89 -7.04 -2.58
N ASN A 82 -5.02 -6.14 -2.11
CA ASN A 82 -3.58 -6.30 -2.26
C ASN A 82 -3.04 -6.96 -0.99
N ILE A 83 -2.34 -8.07 -1.12
CA ILE A 83 -1.91 -8.90 0.02
C ILE A 83 -0.40 -9.10 -0.05
N GLY A 84 0.28 -8.84 1.05
CA GLY A 84 1.69 -9.18 1.23
C GLY A 84 1.85 -10.56 1.84
N TYR A 85 2.77 -11.31 1.25
CA TYR A 85 3.16 -12.66 1.65
C TYR A 85 4.65 -12.63 2.04
N ALA A 86 5.02 -13.35 3.09
CA ALA A 86 6.41 -13.47 3.53
C ALA A 86 6.70 -14.91 3.95
N LEU A 87 7.96 -15.31 3.89
CA LEU A 87 8.41 -16.51 4.58
C LEU A 87 8.27 -16.32 6.10
N PRO A 88 8.07 -17.39 6.89
CA PRO A 88 7.90 -17.27 8.34
C PRO A 88 9.08 -16.53 9.00
N GLY A 89 8.78 -15.47 9.76
CA GLY A 89 9.79 -14.65 10.42
C GLY A 89 10.41 -13.56 9.52
N CYS A 90 9.99 -13.46 8.26
CA CYS A 90 10.41 -12.43 7.31
C CYS A 90 9.35 -11.35 7.10
N GLU A 91 8.36 -11.25 7.98
CA GLU A 91 7.28 -10.26 7.89
C GLU A 91 7.86 -8.84 8.04
N CYS A 92 7.45 -7.94 7.15
CA CYS A 92 7.89 -6.56 7.22
C CYS A 92 7.04 -5.79 8.24
N VAL A 93 7.55 -5.66 9.47
CA VAL A 93 6.90 -4.88 10.56
C VAL A 93 6.59 -3.45 10.13
N TYR A 94 7.43 -2.84 9.30
CA TYR A 94 7.19 -1.50 8.77
C TYR A 94 5.91 -1.42 7.93
N ASN A 95 5.63 -2.42 7.07
CA ASN A 95 4.41 -2.46 6.27
C ASN A 95 3.17 -2.54 7.15
N ILE A 96 3.22 -3.38 8.19
CA ILE A 96 2.14 -3.50 9.18
C ILE A 96 1.92 -2.16 9.87
N ALA A 97 2.96 -1.60 10.49
CA ALA A 97 2.86 -0.36 11.28
C ALA A 97 2.34 0.83 10.47
N MET A 98 2.71 0.93 9.18
CA MET A 98 2.26 2.01 8.31
C MET A 98 0.79 1.91 7.87
N ILE A 99 0.26 0.68 7.79
CA ILE A 99 -1.08 0.39 7.26
C ILE A 99 -2.12 0.22 8.37
N GLU A 100 -1.74 -0.29 9.55
CA GLU A 100 -2.65 -0.61 10.65
C GLU A 100 -3.34 0.63 11.27
N GLU A 101 -2.78 1.83 11.05
CA GLU A 101 -3.28 3.09 11.61
C GLU A 101 -3.39 3.08 13.15
N ARG A 102 -2.50 2.33 13.82
CA ARG A 102 -2.38 2.27 15.29
C ARG A 102 -1.17 3.03 15.84
N HIS A 103 -0.31 3.53 14.96
CA HIS A 103 0.95 4.18 15.33
C HIS A 103 0.97 5.63 14.84
N HIS A 104 1.54 6.52 15.65
CA HIS A 104 1.88 7.85 15.17
C HIS A 104 3.03 7.73 14.17
N ILE A 105 2.90 8.36 13.01
CA ILE A 105 3.92 8.39 11.97
C ILE A 105 4.41 9.82 11.82
N LEU A 106 5.72 10.03 11.92
CA LEU A 106 6.34 11.35 11.71
C LEU A 106 6.99 11.39 10.31
N GLY A 107 6.30 12.04 9.37
CA GLY A 107 6.84 12.28 8.04
C GLY A 107 7.76 13.51 8.02
N LEU A 108 8.98 13.37 7.50
CA LEU A 108 9.99 14.42 7.40
C LEU A 108 10.27 14.80 5.93
N GLY A 109 10.65 16.05 5.69
CA GLY A 109 10.92 16.57 4.34
C GLY A 109 9.68 17.16 3.63
N GLY A 110 9.86 17.62 2.39
CA GLY A 110 8.78 18.15 1.55
C GLY A 110 7.92 17.03 0.98
N GLY A 111 6.61 17.25 0.93
CA GLY A 111 5.62 16.26 0.47
C GLY A 111 5.35 15.10 1.44
N ALA A 112 6.01 15.06 2.59
CA ALA A 112 5.78 14.06 3.62
C ALA A 112 4.48 14.31 4.40
N THR A 113 3.88 13.24 4.92
CA THR A 113 2.69 13.28 5.77
C THR A 113 3.00 12.64 7.11
N SER A 114 2.60 13.31 8.19
CA SER A 114 2.56 12.74 9.53
C SER A 114 1.13 12.27 9.85
N LYS A 115 1.01 11.16 10.58
CA LYS A 115 -0.24 10.58 11.07
C LYS A 115 -0.25 10.64 12.60
N PHE A 116 -1.33 11.12 13.20
CA PHE A 116 -1.50 11.15 14.64
C PHE A 116 -2.80 10.42 15.02
N ILE A 117 -2.69 9.44 15.91
CA ILE A 117 -3.83 8.65 16.41
C ILE A 117 -4.21 9.15 17.79
N TYR A 118 -5.43 9.64 17.96
CA TYR A 118 -5.92 10.15 19.24
C TYR A 118 -6.46 9.01 20.13
N PRO A 119 -6.68 9.25 21.43
CA PRO A 119 -7.21 8.24 22.36
C PRO A 119 -8.57 7.65 21.96
N ASP A 120 -9.37 8.41 21.20
CA ASP A 120 -10.66 7.97 20.64
C ASP A 120 -10.52 7.20 19.32
N PHE A 121 -9.29 6.87 18.93
CA PHE A 121 -8.91 6.25 17.64
C PHE A 121 -9.18 7.13 16.40
N SER A 122 -9.46 8.42 16.57
CA SER A 122 -9.48 9.33 15.43
C SER A 122 -8.08 9.56 14.86
N LEU A 123 -7.99 9.69 13.54
CA LEU A 123 -6.74 9.87 12.80
C LEU A 123 -6.65 11.30 12.24
N GLN A 124 -5.63 12.03 12.62
CA GLN A 124 -5.29 13.33 12.03
C GLN A 124 -4.03 13.22 11.16
N ASN A 125 -4.15 13.71 9.93
CA ASN A 125 -3.02 13.82 9.02
C ASN A 125 -2.50 15.26 8.96
N VAL A 126 -1.17 15.42 8.98
CA VAL A 126 -0.51 16.70 8.74
C VAL A 126 0.51 16.53 7.61
N SER A 127 0.17 17.08 6.44
CA SER A 127 1.04 17.02 5.26
C SER A 127 1.88 18.29 5.11
N THR A 128 3.08 18.10 4.59
CA THR A 128 3.97 19.18 4.18
C THR A 128 3.79 19.49 2.68
N PRO A 129 4.01 20.74 2.24
CA PRO A 129 3.95 21.08 0.82
C PRO A 129 4.96 20.27 0.01
N LYS A 130 4.56 19.87 -1.21
CA LYS A 130 5.47 19.25 -2.19
C LYS A 130 6.34 20.29 -2.88
N ASP A 131 5.83 21.52 -3.05
CA ASP A 131 6.59 22.63 -3.60
C ASP A 131 7.71 23.05 -2.64
N VAL A 132 8.93 23.12 -3.16
CA VAL A 132 10.14 23.36 -2.35
C VAL A 132 10.12 24.75 -1.73
N ARG A 133 9.67 25.78 -2.47
CA ARG A 133 9.62 27.15 -1.96
C ARG A 133 8.62 27.24 -0.80
N MET A 134 7.42 26.72 -0.98
CA MET A 134 6.40 26.66 0.07
C MET A 134 6.86 25.84 1.28
N TYR A 135 7.57 24.73 1.07
CA TYR A 135 8.12 23.94 2.15
C TYR A 135 9.14 24.74 2.97
N LEU A 136 10.09 25.41 2.32
CA LEU A 136 11.12 26.21 2.99
C LEU A 136 10.53 27.37 3.77
N GLU A 137 9.57 28.09 3.20
CA GLU A 137 8.89 29.23 3.84
C GLU A 137 8.07 28.79 5.07
N ARG A 138 7.43 27.61 5.02
CA ARG A 138 6.49 27.16 6.06
C ARG A 138 7.09 26.16 7.05
N ARG A 139 8.34 25.71 6.86
CA ARG A 139 8.94 24.59 7.60
C ARG A 139 8.82 24.75 9.12
N THR A 140 9.12 25.93 9.65
CA THR A 140 9.09 26.19 11.10
C THR A 140 7.68 26.00 11.67
N ALA A 141 6.67 26.61 11.05
CA ALA A 141 5.27 26.45 11.46
C ALA A 141 4.78 25.01 11.34
N LEU A 142 5.21 24.28 10.30
CA LEU A 142 4.87 22.86 10.12
C LEU A 142 5.52 21.94 11.17
N VAL A 143 6.73 22.27 11.63
CA VAL A 143 7.37 21.57 12.76
C VAL A 143 6.59 21.83 14.05
N GLN A 144 6.27 23.09 14.35
CA GLN A 144 5.52 23.46 15.55
C GLN A 144 4.15 22.77 15.59
N ARG A 145 3.39 22.84 14.48
CA ARG A 145 2.10 22.15 14.37
C ARG A 145 2.21 20.65 14.64
N ARG A 146 3.19 19.96 14.04
CA ARG A 146 3.38 18.51 14.28
C ARG A 146 3.72 18.20 15.74
N ALA A 147 4.50 19.04 16.40
CA ALA A 147 4.81 18.87 17.82
C ALA A 147 3.59 19.07 18.71
N GLU A 148 2.71 20.03 18.39
CA GLU A 148 1.44 20.23 19.09
C GLU A 148 0.49 19.05 18.91
N GLU A 149 0.30 18.59 17.68
CA GLU A 149 -0.54 17.42 17.35
C GLU A 149 -0.06 16.16 18.06
N LEU A 150 1.26 15.93 18.10
CA LEU A 150 1.83 14.81 18.85
C LEU A 150 1.53 14.92 20.34
N LYS A 151 1.70 16.10 20.95
CA LYS A 151 1.37 16.31 22.37
C LYS A 151 -0.11 16.05 22.64
N ASN A 152 -1.00 16.58 21.80
CA ASN A 152 -2.43 16.39 21.94
C ASN A 152 -2.82 14.91 21.83
N ALA A 153 -2.21 14.19 20.89
CA ALA A 153 -2.51 12.78 20.68
C ALA A 153 -1.93 11.86 21.79
N LEU A 154 -0.87 12.29 22.48
CA LEU A 154 -0.28 11.57 23.61
C LEU A 154 -0.95 11.90 24.96
N ASN A 155 -1.52 13.10 25.10
CA ASN A 155 -2.22 13.50 26.32
C ASN A 155 -3.56 12.74 26.40
N ARG A 156 -3.67 11.87 27.41
CA ARG A 156 -4.90 11.14 27.75
C ARG A 156 -5.88 12.03 28.50
#